data_AF-A0A7C3E3A9-F1
#
_entry.id   AF-A0A7C3E3A9-F1
#
_cell.length_a   1.000
_cell.length_b   1.000
_cell.length_c   1.000
_cell.angle_alpha   90.00
_cell.angle_beta   90.00
_cell.angle_gamma   90.00
#
_symmetry.space_group_name_H-M   'P 1'
#
loop_
_entity.id
_entity.type
_entity.pdbx_description
1 polymer ?
#
loop_
_entity_poly.entity_id
_entity_poly.type
_entity_poly.pdbx_seq_one_letter_code
_entity_poly.pdbx_strand_id
1 'polypeptide(L)'
;MRFGFHISIAGGFSKIAARAVDMDCQCIQFFSQNPRGWASSPLRRKEVNAFITSISLTTIHPIFIHMPYLPNLASPDTTLWNRSVHSLCVDLRRAEQLQVSYVIAHIGHSGDQ
;
A
#
# COMPACT_ATOMS: atom_id res chain seq x y z
N MET A 1 3.74 -20.38 10.11
CA MET A 1 3.29 -19.00 10.42
C MET A 1 4.32 -18.03 9.87
N ARG A 2 3.92 -16.86 9.36
CA ARG A 2 4.82 -15.85 8.78
C ARG A 2 4.67 -14.54 9.53
N PHE A 3 5.79 -13.87 9.76
CA PHE A 3 5.84 -12.62 10.49
C PHE A 3 6.50 -11.51 9.69
N GLY A 4 6.13 -10.28 9.99
CA GLY A 4 6.82 -9.10 9.51
C GLY A 4 6.04 -7.84 9.87
N PHE A 5 6.42 -6.74 9.22
CA PHE A 5 6.03 -5.40 9.66
C PHE A 5 5.40 -4.56 8.55
N HIS A 6 4.93 -3.39 8.94
CA HIS A 6 4.59 -2.31 8.01
C HIS A 6 5.87 -1.58 7.60
N ILE A 7 6.33 -1.81 6.38
CA ILE A 7 7.60 -1.27 5.88
C ILE A 7 7.39 0.14 5.33
N SER A 8 8.28 1.05 5.74
CA SER A 8 8.28 2.43 5.24
C SER A 8 8.62 2.49 3.75
N ILE A 9 7.92 3.34 3.01
CA ILE A 9 8.21 3.69 1.60
C ILE A 9 9.12 4.91 1.46
N ALA A 10 9.58 5.51 2.57
CA ALA A 10 10.39 6.71 2.53
C ALA A 10 11.67 6.49 1.71
N GLY A 11 11.95 7.35 0.74
CA GLY A 11 13.08 7.19 -0.17
C GLY A 11 12.84 6.20 -1.32
N GLY A 12 11.58 5.81 -1.59
CA GLY A 12 11.17 5.04 -2.77
C GLY A 12 10.98 3.55 -2.51
N PHE A 13 10.28 2.89 -3.42
CA PHE A 13 9.92 1.47 -3.27
C PHE A 13 11.10 0.51 -3.38
N SER A 14 12.19 0.91 -4.03
CA SER A 14 13.41 0.10 -4.11
C SER A 14 14.04 -0.21 -2.75
N LYS A 15 13.69 0.54 -1.70
CA LYS A 15 14.19 0.31 -0.34
C LYS A 15 13.36 -0.70 0.46
N ILE A 16 12.17 -1.06 -0.01
CA ILE A 16 11.23 -1.90 0.76
C ILE A 16 11.82 -3.30 1.00
N ALA A 17 12.33 -3.94 -0.05
CA ALA A 17 12.89 -5.29 0.05
C ALA A 17 14.08 -5.34 1.02
N ALA A 18 15.04 -4.42 0.87
CA ALA A 18 16.21 -4.33 1.74
C ALA A 18 15.80 -4.16 3.23
N ARG A 19 14.89 -3.22 3.52
CA ARG A 19 14.38 -3.01 4.88
C ARG A 19 13.69 -4.25 5.45
N ALA A 20 12.91 -4.94 4.64
CA ALA A 20 12.22 -6.14 5.06
C ALA A 20 13.19 -7.28 5.37
N VAL A 21 14.24 -7.44 4.56
CA VAL A 21 15.32 -8.41 4.79
C VAL A 21 16.10 -8.07 6.06
N ASP A 22 16.49 -6.80 6.24
CA ASP A 22 17.20 -6.33 7.45
C ASP A 22 16.42 -6.58 8.75
N MET A 23 15.10 -6.74 8.66
CA MET A 23 14.19 -7.00 9.78
C MET A 23 13.72 -8.46 9.85
N ASP A 24 14.34 -9.38 9.12
CA ASP A 24 13.98 -10.80 9.03
C ASP A 24 12.49 -11.05 8.72
N CYS A 25 11.88 -10.17 7.92
CA CYS A 25 10.47 -10.31 7.53
C CYS A 25 10.27 -11.51 6.60
N GLN A 26 9.21 -12.27 6.86
CA GLN A 26 8.72 -13.34 6.00
C GLN A 26 7.50 -12.90 5.18
N CYS A 27 6.77 -11.88 5.63
CA CYS A 27 5.68 -11.19 4.94
C CYS A 27 5.76 -9.69 5.26
N ILE A 28 5.15 -8.83 4.45
CA ILE A 28 5.19 -7.37 4.68
C ILE A 28 3.90 -6.69 4.27
N GLN A 29 3.63 -5.54 4.86
CA GLN A 29 2.66 -4.58 4.34
C GLN A 29 3.30 -3.20 4.14
N PHE A 30 2.77 -2.37 3.27
CA PHE A 30 3.22 -0.98 3.09
C PHE A 30 2.12 -0.11 2.46
N PHE A 31 2.29 1.22 2.50
CA PHE A 31 1.40 2.13 1.77
C PHE A 31 1.85 2.27 0.32
N SER A 32 0.93 2.28 -0.64
CA SER A 32 1.28 2.52 -2.06
C SER A 32 1.52 4.01 -2.39
N GLN A 33 1.30 4.89 -1.41
CA GLN A 33 1.31 6.35 -1.54
C GLN A 33 1.51 7.01 -0.17
N ASN A 34 1.61 8.34 -0.14
CA ASN A 34 1.66 9.09 1.12
C ASN A 34 0.33 8.89 1.89
N PRO A 35 0.34 8.28 3.09
CA PRO A 35 -0.90 7.96 3.81
C PRO A 35 -1.60 9.19 4.41
N ARG A 36 -0.94 10.37 4.39
CA ARG A 36 -1.43 11.61 4.99
C ARG A 36 -2.10 12.57 4.01
N GLY A 37 -2.16 12.24 2.72
CA GLY A 37 -2.71 13.12 1.70
C GLY A 37 -3.52 12.37 0.65
N TRP A 38 -4.36 13.10 -0.09
CA TRP A 38 -5.18 12.57 -1.19
C TRP A 38 -4.43 12.52 -2.53
N ALA A 39 -3.35 13.29 -2.65
CA ALA A 39 -2.59 13.36 -3.89
C ALA A 39 -1.80 12.08 -4.09
N SER A 40 -1.95 11.50 -5.28
CA SER A 40 -1.23 10.29 -5.66
C SER A 40 -0.53 10.51 -7.00
N SER A 41 0.80 10.54 -6.97
CA SER A 41 1.58 10.64 -8.20
C SER A 41 1.60 9.29 -8.93
N PRO A 42 1.63 9.28 -10.27
CA PRO A 42 1.82 8.05 -11.03
C PRO A 42 3.10 7.33 -10.61
N LEU A 43 3.05 6.00 -10.51
CA LEU A 43 4.25 5.19 -10.28
C LEU A 43 5.11 5.22 -11.54
N ARG A 44 6.39 5.55 -11.39
CA ARG A 44 7.32 5.53 -12.53
C ARG A 44 7.64 4.08 -12.85
N ARG A 45 7.61 3.70 -14.13
CA ARG A 45 7.92 2.33 -14.58
C ARG A 45 9.25 1.80 -14.02
N LYS A 46 10.28 2.66 -13.96
CA LYS A 46 11.59 2.31 -13.40
C LYS A 46 11.50 1.91 -11.92
N GLU A 47 10.68 2.60 -11.12
CA GLU A 47 10.50 2.31 -9.70
C GLU A 47 9.70 1.02 -9.48
N VAL A 48 8.65 0.82 -10.28
CA VAL A 48 7.87 -0.43 -10.30
C VAL A 48 8.77 -1.63 -10.60
N ASN A 49 9.57 -1.56 -11.66
CA ASN A 49 10.47 -2.65 -12.03
C ASN A 49 11.52 -2.91 -10.95
N ALA A 50 12.10 -1.85 -10.35
CA ALA A 50 13.06 -1.99 -9.27
C ALA A 50 12.47 -2.65 -8.02
N PHE A 51 11.21 -2.34 -7.69
CA PHE A 51 10.49 -3.01 -6.62
C PHE A 51 10.28 -4.50 -6.94
N ILE A 52 9.71 -4.82 -8.09
CA ILE A 52 9.43 -6.20 -8.50
C ILE A 52 10.70 -7.05 -8.50
N THR A 53 11.79 -6.54 -9.10
CA THR A 53 13.08 -7.23 -9.14
C THR A 53 13.68 -7.40 -7.75
N SER A 54 13.59 -6.40 -6.87
CA SER A 54 14.17 -6.53 -5.53
C SER A 54 13.39 -7.52 -4.66
N ILE A 55 12.06 -7.56 -4.78
CA ILE A 55 11.22 -8.54 -4.08
C ILE A 55 11.45 -9.96 -4.61
N SER A 56 11.58 -10.16 -5.93
CA SER A 56 11.77 -11.50 -6.52
C SER A 56 13.08 -12.18 -6.14
N LEU A 57 14.06 -11.42 -5.65
CA LEU A 57 15.32 -11.91 -5.10
C LEU A 57 15.21 -12.35 -3.62
N THR A 58 14.02 -12.27 -3.02
CA THR A 58 13.76 -12.63 -1.62
C THR A 58 12.72 -13.76 -1.52
N THR A 59 12.52 -14.28 -0.31
CA THR A 59 11.44 -15.24 0.00
C THR A 59 10.22 -14.58 0.67
N ILE A 60 10.14 -13.25 0.62
CA ILE A 60 9.11 -12.45 1.29
C ILE A 60 7.78 -12.62 0.58
N HIS A 61 6.81 -13.22 1.27
CA HIS A 61 5.42 -13.30 0.86
C HIS A 61 4.53 -13.73 2.03
N PRO A 62 3.24 -13.42 2.06
CA PRO A 62 2.54 -12.50 1.17
C PRO A 62 2.95 -11.03 1.38
N ILE A 63 2.63 -10.20 0.39
CA ILE A 63 2.83 -8.76 0.41
C ILE A 63 1.46 -8.09 0.35
N PHE A 64 1.26 -7.04 1.17
CA PHE A 64 0.00 -6.31 1.24
C PHE A 64 0.22 -4.82 0.98
N ILE A 65 -0.67 -4.20 0.21
CA ILE A 65 -0.84 -2.76 0.21
C ILE A 65 -1.90 -2.40 1.25
N HIS A 66 -1.56 -1.53 2.20
CA HIS A 66 -2.53 -0.99 3.13
C HIS A 66 -3.06 0.33 2.58
N MET A 67 -4.38 0.50 2.57
CA MET A 67 -5.04 1.74 2.20
C MET A 67 -4.63 2.87 3.15
N PRO A 68 -4.46 4.13 2.70
CA PRO A 68 -4.21 5.27 3.57
C PRO A 68 -5.22 5.44 4.71
N TYR A 69 -4.93 6.34 5.64
CA TYR A 69 -5.80 6.57 6.81
C TYR A 69 -7.01 7.46 6.53
N LEU A 70 -6.90 8.37 5.54
CA LEU A 70 -7.95 9.35 5.23
C LEU A 70 -9.26 8.76 4.66
N PRO A 71 -9.23 7.70 3.85
CA PRO A 71 -10.44 7.08 3.33
C PRO A 71 -11.39 6.54 4.41
N ASN A 72 -12.67 6.83 4.23
CA ASN A 72 -13.79 6.26 4.97
C ASN A 72 -14.84 5.76 3.97
N LEU A 73 -14.87 4.45 3.70
CA LEU A 73 -15.81 3.82 2.75
C LEU A 73 -17.25 3.74 3.29
N ALA A 74 -17.44 3.97 4.59
CA ALA A 74 -18.74 4.02 5.27
C ALA A 74 -19.25 5.45 5.50
N SER A 75 -18.54 6.47 5.00
CA SER A 75 -18.88 7.88 5.19
C SER A 75 -20.27 8.22 4.62
N PRO A 76 -21.15 8.91 5.39
CA PRO A 76 -22.39 9.47 4.86
C PRO A 76 -22.14 10.72 3.99
N ASP A 77 -21.02 11.42 4.20
CA ASP A 77 -20.57 12.50 3.33
C ASP A 77 -20.15 11.92 1.97
N THR A 78 -20.91 12.29 0.92
CA THR A 78 -20.71 11.80 -0.45
C THR A 78 -19.38 12.26 -1.06
N THR A 79 -18.83 13.40 -0.66
CA THR A 79 -17.52 13.88 -1.10
C THR A 79 -16.41 13.02 -0.52
N LEU A 80 -16.45 12.76 0.78
CA LEU A 80 -15.49 11.89 1.45
C LEU A 80 -15.62 10.45 0.94
N TRP A 81 -16.84 9.96 0.76
CA TRP A 81 -17.09 8.62 0.19
C TRP A 81 -16.48 8.48 -1.20
N ASN A 82 -16.75 9.42 -2.12
CA ASN A 82 -16.19 9.39 -3.48
C ASN A 82 -14.65 9.42 -3.48
N ARG A 83 -14.04 10.25 -2.62
CA ARG A 83 -12.57 10.29 -2.46
C ARG A 83 -12.02 8.97 -1.91
N SER A 84 -12.76 8.32 -1.01
CA SER A 84 -12.39 7.05 -0.40
C SER A 84 -12.42 5.91 -1.41
N VAL A 85 -13.50 5.82 -2.20
CA VAL A 85 -13.61 4.88 -3.34
C VAL A 85 -12.50 5.13 -4.35
N HIS A 86 -12.22 6.39 -4.68
CA HIS A 86 -11.11 6.71 -5.58
C HIS A 86 -9.77 6.22 -5.02
N SER A 87 -9.50 6.42 -3.73
CA SER A 87 -8.29 5.93 -3.08
C SER A 87 -8.19 4.40 -3.15
N LEU A 88 -9.28 3.67 -2.93
CA LEU A 88 -9.30 2.20 -3.04
C LEU A 88 -8.96 1.76 -4.46
N CYS A 89 -9.60 2.37 -5.46
CA CYS A 89 -9.34 2.09 -6.87
C CYS A 89 -7.87 2.38 -7.25
N VAL A 90 -7.29 3.43 -6.67
CA VAL A 90 -5.87 3.76 -6.86
C VAL A 90 -4.97 2.70 -6.24
N ASP A 91 -5.24 2.24 -5.02
CA ASP A 91 -4.46 1.18 -4.37
C ASP A 91 -4.58 -0.16 -5.12
N LEU A 92 -5.77 -0.51 -5.62
CA LEU A 92 -5.99 -1.70 -6.45
C LEU A 92 -5.19 -1.66 -7.76
N ARG A 93 -5.21 -0.52 -8.47
CA ARG A 93 -4.39 -0.34 -9.68
C ARG A 93 -2.89 -0.40 -9.39
N ARG A 94 -2.44 0.16 -8.27
CA ARG A 94 -1.04 0.07 -7.88
C ARG A 94 -0.65 -1.34 -7.45
N ALA A 95 -1.55 -2.08 -6.82
CA ALA A 95 -1.34 -3.49 -6.50
C ALA A 95 -1.06 -4.30 -7.77
N GLU A 96 -1.87 -4.11 -8.82
CA GLU A 96 -1.64 -4.71 -10.13
C GLU A 96 -0.27 -4.30 -10.71
N GLN A 97 0.04 -3.00 -10.72
CA GLN A 97 1.32 -2.50 -11.25
C GLN A 97 2.53 -3.08 -10.52
N LEU A 98 2.45 -3.21 -9.19
CA LEU A 98 3.51 -3.70 -8.31
C LEU A 98 3.53 -5.23 -8.17
N GLN A 99 2.58 -5.93 -8.81
CA GLN A 99 2.40 -7.38 -8.66
C GLN A 99 2.15 -7.82 -7.21
N VAL A 100 1.40 -7.01 -6.45
CA VAL A 100 0.99 -7.30 -5.07
C VAL A 100 -0.43 -7.87 -5.08
N SER A 101 -0.62 -9.05 -4.49
CA SER A 101 -1.89 -9.78 -4.57
C SER A 101 -2.97 -9.29 -3.60
N TYR A 102 -2.64 -8.45 -2.63
CA TYR A 102 -3.55 -8.09 -1.55
C TYR A 102 -3.59 -6.58 -1.29
N VAL A 103 -4.81 -6.06 -1.13
CA VAL A 103 -5.08 -4.72 -0.61
C VAL A 103 -5.89 -4.85 0.67
N ILE A 104 -5.42 -4.20 1.74
CA ILE A 104 -6.10 -4.11 3.03
C ILE A 104 -6.77 -2.75 3.10
N ALA A 105 -8.06 -2.74 3.42
CA ALA A 105 -8.84 -1.52 3.63
C ALA A 105 -9.65 -1.63 4.92
N HIS A 106 -9.78 -0.51 5.63
CA HIS A 106 -10.77 -0.37 6.69
C HIS A 106 -12.08 0.08 6.06
N ILE A 107 -13.20 -0.53 6.49
CA ILE A 107 -14.53 -0.12 6.01
C ILE A 107 -14.86 1.31 6.45
N GLY A 108 -14.34 1.73 7.60
CA GLY A 108 -14.52 3.06 8.15
C GLY A 108 -15.68 3.13 9.15
N HIS A 109 -16.22 4.33 9.35
CA HIS A 109 -17.29 4.61 10.32
C HIS A 109 -18.44 5.36 9.63
N SER A 110 -19.67 5.07 10.06
CA SER A 110 -20.88 5.72 9.53
C SER A 110 -21.37 6.92 10.35
N GLY A 111 -20.78 7.17 11.53
CA GLY A 111 -21.24 8.21 12.46
C GLY A 111 -20.49 9.53 12.38
N ASP A 112 -21.10 10.57 12.98
CA ASP A 112 -20.62 11.95 13.10
C ASP A 112 -19.58 12.13 14.22
N GLN A 113 -18.43 11.45 14.15
CA GLN A 113 -17.33 11.74 15.09
C GLN A 113 -16.57 13.01 14.70
#